data_AF-A0A2A4JS75-F1
#
_entry.id   AF-A0A2A4JS75-F1
#
_cell.length_a   1.000
_cell.length_b   1.000
_cell.length_c   1.000
_cell.angle_alpha   90.00
_cell.angle_beta   90.00
_cell.angle_gamma   90.00
#
_symmetry.space_group_name_H-M   'P 1'
#
loop_
_entity.id
_entity.type
_entity.pdbx_description
1 polymer ?
#
loop_
_entity_poly.entity_id
_entity_poly.type
_entity_poly.pdbx_seq_one_letter_code
_entity_poly.pdbx_strand_id
1 'polypeptide(L)'
;MISLMSMIMEMETVGDVGLGLHEPPKYGLKLMLDHEFPLQSKQIIIPRASQVFDMMPLTARYLKYYIGKRLSKKRPIMDYIHMISAQRMYGCPIGGIGGGTIGRGFKGEFCRFQLYPGIYEYITVPECQFIVNIRNANNQTIFQSVLSTYNKPKKAPPSWEWNLNGADCEYTALYPRAWTTYDLSKYGVKLVCRQISPVIPHNYK
;
A
#
# COMPACT_ATOMS: atom_id res chain seq x y z
N MET A 1 -8.32 -11.40 52.35
CA MET A 1 -8.34 -10.19 51.52
C MET A 1 -7.25 -10.37 50.47
N ILE A 2 -7.63 -10.93 49.31
CA ILE A 2 -6.70 -11.30 48.24
C ILE A 2 -6.36 -10.01 47.49
N SER A 3 -5.14 -9.54 47.68
CA SER A 3 -4.59 -8.40 46.95
C SER A 3 -4.42 -8.80 45.49
N LEU A 4 -5.34 -8.34 44.63
CA LEU A 4 -5.19 -8.33 43.19
C LEU A 4 -4.02 -7.38 42.85
N MET A 5 -2.81 -7.94 42.85
CA MET A 5 -1.65 -7.28 42.32
C MET A 5 -1.83 -7.21 40.80
N SER A 6 -2.35 -6.07 40.34
CA SER A 6 -2.35 -5.67 38.94
C SER A 6 -0.92 -5.79 38.41
N MET A 7 -0.63 -6.85 37.67
CA MET A 7 0.57 -6.94 36.84
C MET A 7 0.40 -5.91 35.72
N ILE A 8 0.92 -4.71 35.95
CA ILE A 8 1.22 -3.77 34.87
C ILE A 8 2.31 -4.45 34.04
N MET A 9 1.93 -5.03 32.90
CA MET A 9 2.88 -5.44 31.88
C MET A 9 3.59 -4.18 31.39
N GLU A 10 4.86 -4.00 31.77
CA GLU A 10 5.72 -2.99 31.17
C GLU A 10 5.91 -3.37 29.68
N MET A 11 5.35 -2.55 28.78
CA MET A 11 5.56 -2.70 27.35
C MET A 11 6.93 -2.13 27.00
N GLU A 12 7.93 -3.01 26.83
CA GLU A 12 9.24 -2.61 26.34
C GLU A 12 9.17 -2.26 24.84
N THR A 13 9.45 -1.00 24.49
CA THR A 13 9.46 -0.54 23.10
C THR A 13 10.83 -0.76 22.49
N VAL A 14 10.94 -1.72 21.57
CA VAL A 14 12.16 -1.91 20.76
C VAL A 14 12.06 -1.06 19.50
N GLY A 15 12.77 0.07 19.44
CA GLY A 15 12.74 1.00 18.30
C GLY A 15 13.39 2.36 18.58
N ASP A 16 13.36 3.25 17.58
CA ASP A 16 13.89 4.62 17.69
C ASP A 16 13.08 5.41 18.75
N VAL A 17 13.71 5.83 19.86
CA VAL A 17 12.97 6.31 21.06
C VAL A 17 12.79 7.85 21.06
N GLY A 18 13.46 8.56 20.15
CA GLY A 18 13.80 9.97 20.37
C GLY A 18 12.71 11.03 20.19
N LEU A 19 11.58 10.74 19.51
CA LEU A 19 10.66 11.81 19.04
C LEU A 19 9.15 11.49 19.16
N GLY A 20 8.74 10.35 19.71
CA GLY A 20 7.31 9.97 19.79
C GLY A 20 6.62 9.77 18.43
N LEU A 21 7.35 9.85 17.31
CA LEU A 21 6.85 9.69 15.94
C LEU A 21 6.54 8.23 15.57
N HIS A 22 6.61 7.33 16.53
CA HIS A 22 6.33 5.89 16.39
C HIS A 22 4.83 5.63 16.43
N GLU A 23 4.10 6.47 17.15
CA GLU A 23 2.66 6.35 17.28
C GLU A 23 1.95 6.93 16.05
N PRO A 24 0.87 6.28 15.59
CA PRO A 24 0.00 6.85 14.58
C PRO A 24 -0.59 8.18 15.05
N PRO A 25 -0.58 9.23 14.21
CA PRO A 25 -1.14 10.52 14.59
C PRO A 25 -2.66 10.44 14.83
N LYS A 26 -3.18 11.41 15.60
CA LYS A 26 -4.62 11.61 15.80
C LYS A 26 -5.35 11.90 14.48
N TYR A 27 -4.70 12.65 13.59
CA TYR A 27 -5.24 13.08 12.31
C TYR A 27 -4.65 12.27 11.15
N GLY A 28 -5.44 12.09 10.10
CA GLY A 28 -5.04 11.36 8.89
C GLY A 28 -6.15 10.45 8.39
N LEU A 29 -5.92 9.81 7.25
CA LEU A 29 -6.78 8.75 6.76
C LEU A 29 -6.55 7.51 7.63
N LYS A 30 -7.58 7.02 8.31
CA LYS A 30 -7.55 5.79 9.10
C LYS A 30 -8.47 4.74 8.48
N LEU A 31 -7.94 3.55 8.24
CA LEU A 31 -8.67 2.43 7.67
C LEU A 31 -8.29 1.16 8.39
N MET A 32 -9.28 0.35 8.76
CA MET A 32 -9.01 -1.03 9.13
C MET A 32 -8.57 -1.83 7.91
N LEU A 33 -7.74 -2.85 8.12
CA LEU A 33 -7.17 -3.64 7.04
C LEU A 33 -8.18 -4.58 6.36
N ASP A 34 -9.37 -4.75 6.93
CA ASP A 34 -10.52 -5.42 6.32
C ASP A 34 -11.46 -4.47 5.58
N HIS A 35 -11.26 -3.15 5.68
CA HIS A 35 -12.17 -2.16 5.12
C HIS A 35 -12.47 -2.40 3.63
N GLU A 36 -13.75 -2.28 3.29
CA GLU A 36 -14.25 -2.32 1.92
C GLU A 36 -14.94 -1.00 1.57
N PHE A 37 -14.54 -0.42 0.45
CA PHE A 37 -15.13 0.83 -0.01
C PHE A 37 -16.51 0.59 -0.62
N PRO A 38 -17.54 1.35 -0.22
CA PRO A 38 -18.90 1.16 -0.74
C PRO A 38 -19.02 1.55 -2.22
N LEU A 39 -18.21 2.51 -2.68
CA LEU A 39 -18.27 3.02 -4.05
C LEU A 39 -17.30 2.26 -4.97
N GLN A 40 -17.86 1.46 -5.89
CA GLN A 40 -17.13 0.68 -6.90
C GLN A 40 -17.15 1.32 -8.29
N SER A 41 -17.06 2.65 -8.37
CA SER A 41 -17.14 3.40 -9.64
C SER A 41 -16.05 3.01 -10.66
N LYS A 42 -16.42 2.77 -11.92
CA LYS A 42 -15.43 2.56 -12.99
C LYS A 42 -15.24 3.87 -13.74
N GLN A 43 -13.99 4.27 -13.97
CA GLN A 43 -13.65 5.45 -14.79
C GLN A 43 -13.70 5.12 -16.29
N ILE A 44 -14.80 4.54 -16.75
CA ILE A 44 -14.99 4.21 -18.16
C ILE A 44 -16.04 5.18 -18.70
N ILE A 45 -15.58 6.18 -19.45
CA ILE A 45 -16.46 7.11 -20.17
C ILE A 45 -16.67 6.54 -21.57
N ILE A 46 -17.91 6.18 -21.89
CA ILE A 46 -18.27 5.75 -23.25
C ILE A 46 -18.83 6.98 -23.97
N PRO A 47 -18.14 7.49 -25.01
CA PRO A 47 -18.62 8.66 -25.75
C PRO A 47 -19.93 8.34 -26.49
N ARG A 48 -20.83 9.31 -26.57
CA ARG A 48 -22.04 9.21 -27.40
C ARG A 48 -21.66 9.23 -28.89
N ALA A 49 -22.46 8.59 -29.74
CA ALA A 49 -22.19 8.50 -31.17
C ALA A 49 -21.96 9.86 -31.84
N SER A 50 -22.70 10.91 -31.44
CA SER A 50 -22.49 12.27 -31.93
C SER A 50 -21.12 12.84 -31.55
N GLN A 51 -20.66 12.58 -30.33
CA GLN A 51 -19.36 13.04 -29.82
C GLN A 51 -18.19 12.33 -30.51
N VAL A 52 -18.38 11.11 -31.02
CA VAL A 52 -17.34 10.38 -31.75
C VAL A 52 -16.92 11.13 -33.01
N PHE A 53 -17.87 11.75 -33.72
CA PHE A 53 -17.58 12.56 -34.91
C PHE A 53 -16.76 13.80 -34.56
N ASP A 54 -17.14 14.52 -33.51
CA ASP A 54 -16.40 15.70 -33.03
C ASP A 54 -14.98 15.33 -32.57
N MET A 55 -14.79 14.12 -32.06
CA MET A 55 -13.49 13.62 -31.61
C MET A 55 -12.59 13.07 -32.72
N MET A 56 -13.06 12.95 -33.98
CA MET A 56 -12.28 12.35 -35.06
C MET A 56 -10.88 12.97 -35.25
N PRO A 57 -10.69 14.30 -35.28
CA PRO A 57 -9.36 14.90 -35.45
C PRO A 57 -8.41 14.53 -34.29
N LEU A 58 -8.93 14.50 -33.06
CA LEU A 58 -8.18 14.11 -31.87
C LEU A 58 -7.80 12.62 -31.92
N THR A 59 -8.75 11.77 -32.30
CA THR A 59 -8.55 10.32 -32.44
C THR A 59 -7.47 10.01 -33.48
N ALA A 60 -7.50 10.68 -34.65
CA ALA A 60 -6.47 10.50 -35.67
C ALA A 60 -5.07 10.92 -35.17
N ARG A 61 -4.99 12.05 -34.45
CA ARG A 61 -3.73 12.52 -33.83
C ARG A 61 -3.22 11.51 -32.79
N TYR A 62 -4.11 10.99 -31.95
CA TYR A 62 -3.75 9.99 -30.94
C TYR A 62 -3.29 8.67 -31.59
N LEU A 63 -3.96 8.20 -32.64
CA LEU A 63 -3.59 6.98 -33.34
C LEU A 63 -2.18 7.10 -33.98
N LYS A 64 -1.87 8.24 -34.61
CA LYS A 64 -0.52 8.53 -35.13
C LYS A 64 0.53 8.47 -34.01
N TYR A 65 0.26 9.09 -32.87
CA TYR A 65 1.14 9.05 -31.69
C TYR A 65 1.33 7.62 -31.18
N TYR A 66 0.24 6.87 -31.03
CA TYR A 66 0.24 5.52 -30.50
C TYR A 66 1.05 4.56 -31.39
N ILE A 67 0.82 4.62 -32.71
CA ILE A 67 1.59 3.84 -33.69
C ILE A 67 3.08 4.21 -33.62
N GLY A 68 3.43 5.50 -33.60
CA GLY A 68 4.82 5.94 -33.48
C GLY A 68 5.53 5.43 -32.22
N LYS A 69 4.83 5.40 -31.08
CA LYS A 69 5.36 4.82 -29.83
C LYS A 69 5.51 3.31 -29.90
N ARG A 70 4.53 2.59 -30.47
CA ARG A 70 4.58 1.14 -30.69
C ARG A 70 5.74 0.73 -31.60
N LEU A 71 5.95 1.44 -32.70
CA LEU A 71 7.09 1.23 -33.60
C LEU A 71 8.43 1.43 -32.88
N SER A 72 8.49 2.40 -31.95
CA SER A 72 9.67 2.65 -31.11
C SER A 72 9.80 1.69 -29.92
N LYS A 73 8.93 0.66 -29.80
CA LYS A 73 8.85 -0.26 -28.65
C LYS A 73 8.68 0.44 -27.29
N LYS A 74 8.12 1.65 -27.26
CA LYS A 74 7.85 2.43 -26.04
C LYS A 74 6.36 2.37 -25.70
N ARG A 75 6.04 2.43 -24.40
CA ARG A 75 4.65 2.57 -23.94
C ARG A 75 4.18 4.02 -24.13
N PRO A 76 2.93 4.26 -24.56
CA PRO A 76 2.35 5.59 -24.55
C PRO A 76 2.17 6.07 -23.10
N ILE A 77 2.38 7.37 -22.85
CA ILE A 77 2.19 7.98 -21.53
C ILE A 77 0.70 8.07 -21.19
N MET A 78 -0.10 8.47 -22.18
CA MET A 78 -1.56 8.45 -22.10
C MET A 78 -2.06 7.28 -22.92
N ASP A 79 -2.46 6.18 -22.25
CA ASP A 79 -3.07 5.03 -22.92
C ASP A 79 -4.59 5.10 -22.79
N TYR A 80 -5.25 5.56 -23.85
CA TYR A 80 -6.72 5.57 -23.95
C TYR A 80 -7.30 4.23 -24.47
N ILE A 81 -6.45 3.26 -24.83
CA ILE A 81 -6.88 1.95 -25.33
C ILE A 81 -6.97 0.97 -24.14
N HIS A 82 -5.94 0.93 -23.31
CA HIS A 82 -5.91 0.12 -22.09
C HIS A 82 -6.08 1.00 -20.86
N MET A 83 -7.28 1.56 -20.71
CA MET A 83 -7.59 2.37 -19.54
C MET A 83 -7.58 1.52 -18.27
N ILE A 84 -6.86 1.98 -17.26
CA ILE A 84 -6.79 1.34 -15.94
C ILE A 84 -7.75 2.08 -15.01
N SER A 85 -8.67 1.36 -14.40
CA SER A 85 -9.48 1.91 -13.31
C SER A 85 -8.66 1.91 -12.03
N ALA A 86 -8.64 3.04 -11.32
CA ALA A 86 -8.08 3.10 -9.97
C ALA A 86 -8.74 2.05 -9.07
N GLN A 87 -7.92 1.23 -8.41
CA GLN A 87 -8.36 0.22 -7.46
C GLN A 87 -8.46 0.85 -6.06
N ARG A 88 -9.40 0.39 -5.22
CA ARG A 88 -9.58 0.92 -3.86
C ARG A 88 -8.72 0.19 -2.83
N MET A 89 -7.43 0.14 -3.12
CA MET A 89 -6.45 -0.55 -2.28
C MET A 89 -5.24 0.34 -1.95
N TYR A 90 -5.09 1.49 -2.61
CA TYR A 90 -3.88 2.31 -2.50
C TYR A 90 -3.75 2.99 -1.14
N GLY A 91 -2.49 3.14 -0.69
CA GLY A 91 -2.10 3.93 0.46
C GLY A 91 -1.20 5.11 0.07
N CYS A 92 -0.47 5.60 1.08
CA CYS A 92 0.49 6.69 0.96
C CYS A 92 1.70 6.20 0.13
N PRO A 93 2.11 6.93 -0.91
CA PRO A 93 3.25 6.53 -1.72
C PRO A 93 4.57 6.64 -0.95
N ILE A 94 5.51 5.78 -1.33
CA ILE A 94 6.89 5.77 -0.84
C ILE A 94 7.80 6.20 -1.99
N GLY A 95 8.52 7.30 -1.82
CA GLY A 95 9.46 7.82 -2.81
C GLY A 95 9.64 9.33 -2.76
N GLY A 96 10.81 9.79 -3.20
CA GLY A 96 11.16 11.21 -3.27
C GLY A 96 10.66 11.89 -4.54
N ILE A 97 10.78 13.22 -4.57
CA ILE A 97 10.45 14.02 -5.76
C ILE A 97 11.46 13.67 -6.87
N GLY A 98 10.97 13.28 -8.05
CA GLY A 98 11.81 12.95 -9.21
C GLY A 98 12.51 11.58 -9.18
N GLY A 99 12.56 10.90 -8.02
CA GLY A 99 13.20 9.58 -7.87
C GLY A 99 12.30 8.38 -8.22
N GLY A 100 11.04 8.63 -8.55
CA GLY A 100 10.02 7.60 -8.70
C GLY A 100 9.38 7.19 -7.37
N THR A 101 8.23 6.52 -7.45
CA THR A 101 7.47 6.11 -6.25
C THR A 101 6.98 4.67 -6.32
N ILE A 102 6.78 4.07 -5.15
CA ILE A 102 6.17 2.77 -4.95
C ILE A 102 4.96 2.96 -4.03
N GLY A 103 3.79 2.61 -4.53
CA GLY A 103 2.54 2.62 -3.78
C GLY A 103 2.39 1.33 -3.01
N ARG A 104 2.40 1.45 -1.68
CA ARG A 104 1.97 0.40 -0.76
C ARG A 104 0.50 0.61 -0.42
N GLY A 105 -0.30 -0.42 -0.57
CA GLY A 105 -1.72 -0.45 -0.25
C GLY A 105 -1.96 -0.52 1.24
N PHE A 106 -3.15 -0.11 1.69
CA PHE A 106 -3.47 -0.10 3.11
C PHE A 106 -3.58 -1.51 3.70
N LYS A 107 -3.85 -2.53 2.86
CA LYS A 107 -3.84 -3.96 3.26
C LYS A 107 -2.46 -4.62 3.14
N GLY A 108 -1.42 -3.85 2.81
CA GLY A 108 -0.03 -4.29 2.76
C GLY A 108 0.51 -4.66 1.36
N GLU A 109 -0.24 -4.39 0.29
CA GLU A 109 0.14 -4.70 -1.10
C GLU A 109 1.16 -3.72 -1.66
N PHE A 110 2.25 -4.19 -2.26
CA PHE A 110 3.06 -3.35 -3.15
C PHE A 110 2.43 -3.35 -4.54
N CYS A 111 1.61 -2.34 -4.86
CA CYS A 111 0.59 -2.41 -5.91
C CYS A 111 0.62 -1.33 -7.01
N ARG A 112 1.43 -0.26 -6.85
CA ARG A 112 1.48 0.84 -7.82
C ARG A 112 2.89 1.39 -7.98
N PHE A 113 3.58 1.04 -9.05
CA PHE A 113 4.97 1.43 -9.29
C PHE A 113 5.03 2.60 -10.29
N GLN A 114 5.80 3.62 -9.95
CA GLN A 114 6.08 4.81 -10.75
C GLN A 114 7.58 5.02 -10.84
N LEU A 115 8.32 3.96 -11.18
CA LEU A 115 9.78 3.98 -11.25
C LEU A 115 10.28 4.64 -12.54
N TYR A 116 9.48 4.55 -13.61
CA TYR A 116 9.76 5.22 -14.88
C TYR A 116 8.92 6.50 -14.97
N PRO A 117 9.54 7.68 -15.13
CA PRO A 117 8.80 8.93 -15.22
C PRO A 117 7.72 8.90 -16.30
N GLY A 118 6.48 9.22 -15.90
CA GLY A 118 5.32 9.23 -16.79
C GLY A 118 4.71 7.87 -17.12
N ILE A 119 5.25 6.75 -16.61
CA ILE A 119 4.68 5.41 -16.75
C ILE A 119 4.26 4.90 -15.38
N TYR A 120 3.04 4.37 -15.31
CA TYR A 120 2.44 3.86 -14.08
C TYR A 120 2.13 2.38 -14.25
N GLU A 121 2.70 1.54 -13.39
CA GLU A 121 2.45 0.09 -13.40
C GLU A 121 1.57 -0.28 -12.21
N TYR A 122 0.36 -0.75 -12.52
CA TYR A 122 -0.64 -1.15 -11.53
C TYR A 122 -0.63 -2.67 -11.40
N ILE A 123 0.37 -3.17 -10.68
CA ILE A 123 0.57 -4.60 -10.43
C ILE A 123 0.87 -4.82 -8.96
N THR A 124 0.30 -5.87 -8.38
CA THR A 124 0.69 -6.33 -7.03
C THR A 124 1.80 -7.35 -7.14
N VAL A 125 2.95 -7.06 -6.52
CA VAL A 125 4.10 -7.98 -6.46
C VAL A 125 4.00 -8.82 -5.17
N PRO A 126 3.60 -10.10 -5.24
CA PRO A 126 3.32 -10.90 -4.06
C PRO A 126 4.56 -11.24 -3.23
N GLU A 127 5.75 -11.17 -3.83
CA GLU A 127 7.04 -11.45 -3.17
C GLU A 127 7.52 -10.25 -2.33
N CYS A 128 7.04 -9.04 -2.59
CA CYS A 128 7.36 -7.87 -1.79
C CYS A 128 6.44 -7.83 -0.57
N GLN A 129 6.90 -8.35 0.57
CA GLN A 129 6.11 -8.44 1.79
C GLN A 129 6.97 -8.30 3.05
N PHE A 130 6.34 -7.88 4.14
CA PHE A 130 6.91 -8.04 5.48
C PHE A 130 6.30 -9.27 6.14
N ILE A 131 7.09 -9.99 6.93
CA ILE A 131 6.66 -11.22 7.60
C ILE A 131 7.04 -11.10 9.07
N VAL A 132 6.11 -11.44 9.95
CA VAL A 132 6.38 -11.59 11.38
C VAL A 132 6.51 -13.08 11.70
N ASN A 133 7.50 -13.41 12.52
CA ASN A 133 7.64 -14.71 13.16
C ASN A 133 7.87 -14.48 14.66
N ILE A 134 6.97 -14.97 15.49
CA ILE A 134 7.02 -14.89 16.95
C ILE A 134 7.43 -16.26 17.48
N ARG A 135 8.50 -16.30 18.28
CA ARG A 135 9.03 -17.54 18.86
C ARG A 135 9.00 -17.48 20.38
N ASN A 136 8.82 -18.63 21.03
CA ASN A 136 8.93 -18.74 22.48
C ASN A 136 10.42 -18.80 22.91
N ALA A 137 10.65 -18.83 24.23
CA ALA A 137 11.99 -18.99 24.81
C ALA A 137 12.71 -20.28 24.38
N ASN A 138 11.95 -21.32 24.00
CA ASN A 138 12.47 -22.59 23.47
C ASN A 138 12.72 -22.53 21.94
N ASN A 139 12.68 -21.35 21.34
CA ASN A 139 12.88 -21.12 19.91
C ASN A 139 11.84 -21.81 19.01
N GLN A 140 10.64 -22.11 19.51
CA GLN A 140 9.55 -22.68 18.71
C GLN A 140 8.65 -21.57 18.19
N THR A 141 8.27 -21.63 16.91
CA THR A 141 7.36 -20.65 16.29
C THR A 141 5.96 -20.78 16.87
N ILE A 142 5.47 -19.73 17.52
CA ILE A 142 4.10 -19.62 18.02
C ILE A 142 3.18 -19.05 16.94
N PHE A 143 3.68 -18.05 16.21
CA PHE A 143 2.93 -17.37 15.16
C PHE A 143 3.84 -16.98 14.02
N GLN A 144 3.37 -17.20 12.81
CA GLN A 144 3.96 -16.66 11.60
C GLN A 144 2.84 -16.13 10.72
N SER A 145 3.03 -14.92 10.20
CA SER A 145 2.16 -14.41 9.14
C SER A 145 2.87 -13.37 8.31
N VAL A 146 2.53 -13.33 7.02
CA VAL A 146 2.70 -12.15 6.18
C VAL A 146 1.89 -11.01 6.80
N LEU A 147 2.48 -9.81 6.84
CA LEU A 147 1.91 -8.60 7.42
C LEU A 147 0.96 -7.88 6.43
N SER A 148 0.05 -8.66 5.85
CA SER A 148 -0.93 -8.23 4.85
C SER A 148 -2.23 -9.00 4.97
N THR A 149 -3.33 -8.38 4.56
CA THR A 149 -4.71 -8.92 4.71
C THR A 149 -5.48 -9.01 3.39
N TYR A 150 -4.79 -8.78 2.27
CA TYR A 150 -5.35 -9.05 0.96
C TYR A 150 -5.30 -10.55 0.63
N ASN A 151 -6.10 -10.97 -0.35
CA ASN A 151 -6.21 -12.37 -0.74
C ASN A 151 -4.85 -12.98 -1.10
N LYS A 152 -4.52 -14.13 -0.48
CA LYS A 152 -3.27 -14.87 -0.71
C LYS A 152 -3.05 -15.08 -2.22
N PRO A 153 -1.98 -14.52 -2.80
CA PRO A 153 -1.67 -14.69 -4.21
C PRO A 153 -1.30 -16.14 -4.54
N LYS A 154 -1.74 -16.64 -5.70
CA LYS A 154 -1.39 -18.00 -6.18
C LYS A 154 0.11 -18.24 -6.32
N LYS A 155 0.88 -17.18 -6.58
CA LYS A 155 2.34 -17.21 -6.76
C LYS A 155 3.13 -16.98 -5.47
N ALA A 156 2.45 -16.75 -4.33
CA ALA A 156 3.14 -16.56 -3.06
C ALA A 156 3.88 -17.84 -2.64
N PRO A 157 5.06 -17.74 -2.02
CA PRO A 157 5.79 -18.90 -1.52
C PRO A 157 4.92 -19.78 -0.62
N PRO A 158 4.96 -21.12 -0.78
CA PRO A 158 4.06 -22.02 -0.05
C PRO A 158 4.33 -22.04 1.46
N SER A 159 5.56 -21.74 1.88
CA SER A 159 5.97 -21.64 3.29
C SER A 159 5.45 -20.38 3.99
N TRP A 160 4.86 -19.44 3.25
CA TRP A 160 4.32 -18.21 3.82
C TRP A 160 2.88 -18.41 4.29
N GLU A 161 2.70 -18.02 5.55
CA GLU A 161 1.44 -18.07 6.26
C GLU A 161 0.70 -16.74 6.15
N TRP A 162 -0.63 -16.77 6.06
CA TRP A 162 -1.49 -15.59 5.86
C TRP A 162 -2.59 -15.58 6.91
N ASN A 163 -2.18 -15.42 8.17
CA ASN A 163 -3.01 -15.67 9.36
C ASN A 163 -3.40 -14.37 10.10
N LEU A 164 -3.23 -13.21 9.47
CA LEU A 164 -3.67 -11.93 10.03
C LEU A 164 -5.17 -11.72 9.88
N ASN A 165 -5.78 -11.19 10.94
CA ASN A 165 -7.14 -10.69 10.92
C ASN A 165 -7.10 -9.18 10.64
N GLY A 166 -7.81 -8.74 9.60
CA GLY A 166 -7.84 -7.32 9.20
C GLY A 166 -8.54 -6.41 10.20
N ALA A 167 -9.47 -6.93 11.01
CA ALA A 167 -10.15 -6.16 12.05
C ALA A 167 -9.22 -5.76 13.21
N ASP A 168 -8.13 -6.51 13.41
CA ASP A 168 -7.13 -6.27 14.47
C ASP A 168 -5.96 -5.39 13.97
N CYS A 169 -6.06 -4.87 12.75
CA CYS A 169 -4.99 -4.11 12.13
C CYS A 169 -5.52 -2.78 11.57
N GLU A 170 -4.81 -1.69 11.87
CA GLU A 170 -5.17 -0.35 11.42
C GLU A 170 -4.07 0.26 10.56
N TYR A 171 -4.46 0.83 9.43
CA TYR A 171 -3.62 1.67 8.59
C TYR A 171 -3.96 3.15 8.83
N THR A 172 -2.95 3.97 9.12
CA THR A 172 -3.06 5.42 9.25
C THR A 172 -2.13 6.10 8.25
N ALA A 173 -2.63 7.04 7.45
CA ALA A 173 -1.84 7.83 6.52
C ALA A 173 -1.95 9.33 6.76
N LEU A 174 -0.79 9.98 6.85
CA LEU A 174 -0.65 11.43 6.86
C LEU A 174 0.64 11.77 6.11
N TYR A 175 0.51 11.95 4.79
CA TYR A 175 1.64 12.17 3.90
C TYR A 175 2.60 13.25 4.45
N PRO A 176 3.93 13.01 4.45
CA PRO A 176 4.67 11.97 3.73
C PRO A 176 4.89 10.66 4.52
N ARG A 177 4.11 10.43 5.59
CA ARG A 177 4.23 9.27 6.47
C ARG A 177 2.98 8.42 6.45
N ALA A 178 3.15 7.13 6.73
CA ALA A 178 2.05 6.25 7.10
C ALA A 178 2.50 5.23 8.14
N TRP A 179 1.52 4.64 8.81
CA TRP A 179 1.70 3.65 9.86
C TRP A 179 0.75 2.49 9.60
N THR A 180 1.24 1.27 9.80
CA THR A 180 0.38 0.09 9.90
C THR A 180 0.59 -0.51 11.28
N THR A 181 -0.47 -0.50 12.08
CA THR A 181 -0.50 -1.10 13.41
C THR A 181 -1.09 -2.50 13.30
N TYR A 182 -0.39 -3.48 13.84
CA TYR A 182 -0.83 -4.87 13.92
C TYR A 182 -0.99 -5.21 15.40
N ASP A 183 -2.24 -5.41 15.84
CA ASP A 183 -2.52 -5.85 17.20
C ASP A 183 -2.33 -7.37 17.29
N LEU A 184 -1.22 -7.77 17.89
CA LEU A 184 -0.88 -9.17 18.17
C LEU A 184 -0.86 -9.40 19.69
N SER A 185 -1.65 -8.66 20.46
CA SER A 185 -1.66 -8.73 21.92
C SER A 185 -2.00 -10.13 22.44
N LYS A 186 -2.71 -10.94 21.65
CA LYS A 186 -2.93 -12.39 21.91
C LYS A 186 -1.63 -13.20 22.03
N TYR A 187 -0.54 -12.70 21.46
CA TYR A 187 0.82 -13.24 21.56
C TYR A 187 1.76 -12.35 22.39
N GLY A 188 1.22 -11.33 23.08
CA GLY A 188 1.98 -10.41 23.93
C GLY A 188 2.78 -9.34 23.17
N VAL A 189 2.49 -9.09 21.89
CA VAL A 189 3.25 -8.13 21.06
C VAL A 189 2.32 -7.17 20.33
N LYS A 190 2.71 -5.91 20.18
CA LYS A 190 2.07 -4.96 19.26
C LYS A 190 3.12 -4.44 18.30
N LEU A 191 2.85 -4.54 16.99
CA LEU A 191 3.79 -4.08 15.97
C LEU A 191 3.28 -2.82 15.29
N VAL A 192 4.16 -1.86 15.08
CA VAL A 192 3.86 -0.66 14.29
C VAL A 192 4.91 -0.52 13.21
N CYS A 193 4.48 -0.65 11.96
CA CYS A 193 5.31 -0.40 10.79
C CYS A 193 5.14 1.07 10.37
N ARG A 194 6.17 1.89 10.57
CA ARG A 194 6.21 3.27 10.09
C ARG A 194 6.93 3.35 8.75
N GLN A 195 6.26 3.87 7.74
CA GLN A 195 6.84 4.19 6.43
C GLN A 195 6.95 5.71 6.25
N ILE A 196 8.05 6.16 5.65
CA ILE A 196 8.35 7.58 5.45
C ILE A 196 8.96 7.81 4.06
N SER A 197 8.52 8.87 3.39
CA SER A 197 9.24 9.48 2.28
C SER A 197 9.92 10.76 2.77
N PRO A 198 11.19 11.03 2.45
CA PRO A 198 11.91 12.21 2.90
C PRO A 198 11.50 13.47 2.10
N VAL A 199 10.20 13.81 2.12
CA VAL A 199 9.66 15.01 1.47
C VAL A 199 9.58 16.12 2.49
N ILE A 200 10.64 16.93 2.55
CA ILE A 200 10.85 17.94 3.57
C ILE A 200 10.84 19.31 2.88
N PRO A 201 9.93 20.24 3.27
CA PRO A 201 9.93 21.60 2.73
C PRO A 201 11.31 22.26 2.85
N HIS A 202 11.71 22.98 1.79
CA HIS A 202 13.01 23.66 1.69
C HIS A 202 14.24 22.73 1.71
N ASN A 203 14.05 21.41 1.60
CA ASN A 203 15.13 20.46 1.37
C ASN A 203 15.00 19.89 -0.05
N TYR A 204 16.02 20.12 -0.87
CA TYR A 204 16.08 19.71 -2.28
C TYR A 204 17.11 18.59 -2.51
N LYS A 205 17.61 17.98 -1.44
CA LYS A 205 18.51 16.82 -1.49
C LYS A 205 17.75 15.50 -1.46
#